data_AF-A0A7S3M3B6-F1
#
_entry.id   AF-A0A7S3M3B6-F1
#
_cell.length_a   1.000
_cell.length_b   1.000
_cell.length_c   1.000
_cell.angle_alpha   90.00
_cell.angle_beta   90.00
_cell.angle_gamma   90.00
#
_symmetry.space_group_name_H-M   'P 1'
#
loop_
_entity.id
_entity.type
_entity.pdbx_description
1 polymer ?
#
loop_
_entity_poly.entity_id
_entity_poly.type
_entity_poly.pdbx_seq_one_letter_code
_entity_poly.pdbx_strand_id
1 'polypeptide(L)'
;ALRLLSAAPYAVPFSGVSLCSVPVNGDLPVRLVLAAMNAAVVGIVTYTAKNEELSEMFKSGKKRLRLAEQEFELSCPATYPVAHCLGLGVIRAVDVPNQRILLTTPVPEDVLLAAGTKLCLLKGNGLQLPASLTYAPSFPCFPYMSSESTGEGSAQLRTRNNVKRRAQQ
;
A
#
# COMPACT_ATOMS: atom_id res chain seq x y z
N ALA A 1 -5.43 5.44 16.59
CA ALA A 1 -5.21 6.31 15.42
C ALA A 1 -4.18 7.41 15.69
N LEU A 2 -4.43 8.35 16.62
CA LEU A 2 -3.55 9.51 16.90
C LEU A 2 -2.07 9.16 17.12
N ARG A 3 -1.74 8.08 17.84
CA ARG A 3 -0.36 7.64 18.06
C ARG A 3 0.36 7.13 16.80
N LEU A 4 -0.37 6.62 15.81
CA LEU A 4 0.20 6.14 14.54
C LEU A 4 0.53 7.30 13.59
N LEU A 5 -0.27 8.36 13.63
CA LEU A 5 -0.03 9.60 12.86
C LEU A 5 1.16 10.39 13.44
N SER A 6 1.32 10.41 14.77
CA SER A 6 2.43 11.10 15.43
C SER A 6 3.74 10.31 15.42
N ALA A 7 3.69 8.99 15.20
CA ALA A 7 4.90 8.18 15.12
C ALA A 7 5.72 8.52 13.87
N ALA A 8 7.04 8.63 14.02
CA ALA A 8 7.93 8.74 12.88
C ALA A 8 7.93 7.41 12.10
N PRO A 9 7.73 7.41 10.77
CA PRO A 9 7.82 6.20 9.97
C PRO A 9 9.29 5.84 9.73
N TYR A 10 9.56 4.57 9.52
CA TYR A 10 10.81 4.11 8.93
C TYR A 10 10.81 4.46 7.45
N ALA A 11 11.84 5.18 7.00
CA ALA A 11 12.05 5.51 5.60
C ALA A 11 12.95 4.46 4.95
N VAL A 12 12.35 3.55 4.19
CA VAL A 12 13.06 2.43 3.55
C VAL A 12 13.29 2.72 2.07
N PRO A 13 14.54 2.74 1.56
CA PRO A 13 14.79 2.98 0.15
C PRO A 13 14.29 1.82 -0.73
N PHE A 14 13.84 2.11 -1.95
CA PHE A 14 13.39 1.10 -2.92
C PHE A 14 14.45 0.02 -3.20
N SER A 15 15.73 0.41 -3.20
CA SER A 15 16.86 -0.51 -3.38
C SER A 15 17.07 -1.48 -2.21
N GLY A 16 16.56 -1.15 -1.02
CA GLY A 16 16.69 -1.94 0.20
C GLY A 16 15.48 -2.82 0.51
N VAL A 17 14.44 -2.79 -0.33
CA VAL A 17 13.17 -3.48 -0.08
C VAL A 17 12.68 -4.27 -1.29
N SER A 18 12.18 -5.47 -1.02
CA SER A 18 11.45 -6.29 -1.98
C SER A 18 9.95 -6.23 -1.70
N LEU A 19 9.16 -6.05 -2.75
CA LEU A 19 7.70 -5.90 -2.69
C LEU A 19 7.03 -7.13 -3.29
N CYS A 20 6.40 -7.95 -2.46
CA CYS A 20 5.63 -9.10 -2.93
C CYS A 20 4.14 -8.84 -2.73
N SER A 21 3.37 -8.90 -3.80
CA SER A 21 1.90 -8.90 -3.72
C SER A 21 1.37 -10.28 -4.03
N VAL A 22 0.35 -10.72 -3.30
CA VAL A 22 -0.34 -11.98 -3.59
C VAL A 22 -1.33 -11.79 -4.75
N PRO A 23 -1.13 -12.30 -5.98
CA PRO A 23 -2.23 -12.35 -6.96
C PRO A 23 -3.34 -13.29 -6.47
N VAL A 24 -4.57 -12.80 -6.26
CA VAL A 24 -5.74 -13.71 -6.13
C VAL A 24 -6.14 -14.22 -7.50
N ASN A 25 -6.09 -13.38 -8.54
CA ASN A 25 -6.61 -13.67 -9.88
C ASN A 25 -6.06 -12.65 -10.89
N GLY A 26 -4.82 -12.82 -11.33
CA GLY A 26 -4.20 -12.01 -12.37
C GLY A 26 -2.95 -11.27 -11.91
N ASP A 27 -2.01 -11.11 -12.86
CA ASP A 27 -0.77 -10.37 -12.64
C ASP A 27 -1.09 -8.89 -12.40
N LEU A 28 -0.73 -8.38 -11.22
CA LEU A 28 -0.73 -6.94 -10.95
C LEU A 28 0.32 -6.29 -11.88
N PRO A 29 -0.07 -5.40 -12.81
CA PRO A 29 0.91 -4.74 -13.66
C PRO A 29 1.94 -4.00 -12.81
N VAL A 30 3.23 -4.15 -13.13
CA VAL A 30 4.32 -3.59 -12.31
C VAL A 30 4.13 -2.09 -12.06
N ARG A 31 3.60 -1.34 -13.05
CA ARG A 31 3.29 0.09 -12.92
C ARG A 31 2.28 0.44 -11.81
N LEU A 32 1.46 -0.51 -11.40
CA LEU A 32 0.44 -0.36 -10.35
C LEU A 32 0.90 -0.90 -8.99
N VAL A 33 2.04 -1.59 -8.92
CA VAL A 33 2.54 -2.20 -7.67
C VAL A 33 2.68 -1.16 -6.56
N LEU A 34 3.30 -0.03 -6.86
CA LEU A 34 3.49 1.04 -5.87
C LEU A 34 2.15 1.64 -5.39
N ALA A 35 1.19 1.83 -6.31
CA ALA A 35 -0.15 2.29 -5.96
C ALA A 35 -0.89 1.27 -5.08
N ALA A 36 -0.76 -0.02 -5.39
CA ALA A 36 -1.37 -1.10 -4.62
C ALA A 36 -0.73 -1.30 -3.24
N MET A 37 0.55 -0.97 -3.09
CA MET A 37 1.26 -1.02 -1.81
C MET A 37 0.94 0.19 -0.93
N ASN A 38 0.53 1.32 -1.51
CA ASN A 38 0.22 2.50 -0.74
C ASN A 38 -0.99 2.26 0.17
N ALA A 39 -0.90 2.66 1.44
CA ALA A 39 -1.89 2.39 2.49
C ALA A 39 -2.16 0.88 2.73
N ALA A 40 -1.25 -0.02 2.32
CA ALA A 40 -1.42 -1.45 2.54
C ALA A 40 -0.92 -1.91 3.91
N VAL A 41 -1.61 -2.90 4.49
CA VAL A 41 -1.08 -3.71 5.58
C VAL A 41 -0.20 -4.81 4.97
N VAL A 42 1.03 -4.92 5.45
CA VAL A 42 2.03 -5.84 4.93
C VAL A 42 2.61 -6.71 6.04
N GLY A 43 2.91 -7.97 5.70
CA GLY A 43 3.80 -8.81 6.49
C GLY A 43 5.25 -8.39 6.28
N ILE A 44 6.03 -8.41 7.35
CA ILE A 44 7.44 -8.04 7.34
C ILE A 44 8.29 -9.30 7.43
N VAL A 45 9.14 -9.48 6.43
CA VAL A 45 10.12 -10.55 6.38
C VAL A 45 11.49 -9.94 6.18
N THR A 46 12.50 -10.48 6.86
CA THR A 46 13.90 -10.16 6.61
C THR A 46 14.62 -11.37 6.05
N TYR A 47 15.58 -11.12 5.15
CA TYR A 47 16.46 -12.16 4.64
C TYR A 47 17.89 -11.64 4.56
N THR A 48 18.87 -12.54 4.58
CA THR A 48 20.28 -12.20 4.41
C THR A 48 20.81 -12.80 3.12
N ALA A 49 21.99 -12.37 2.69
CA ALA A 49 22.66 -12.96 1.53
C ALA A 49 22.97 -14.46 1.72
N LYS A 50 22.98 -14.97 2.97
CA LYS A 50 23.17 -16.40 3.28
C LYS A 50 21.96 -17.25 2.91
N ASN A 51 20.77 -16.68 2.83
CA ASN A 51 19.60 -17.38 2.30
C ASN A 51 19.63 -17.31 0.78
N GLU A 52 20.30 -18.27 0.15
CA GLU A 52 20.49 -18.33 -1.30
C GLU A 52 19.16 -18.34 -2.06
N GLU A 53 18.22 -19.19 -1.66
CA GLU A 53 16.90 -19.31 -2.30
C GLU A 53 16.15 -17.97 -2.35
N LEU A 54 16.06 -17.28 -1.20
CA LEU A 54 15.40 -15.98 -1.12
C LEU A 54 16.18 -14.92 -1.91
N SER A 55 17.51 -14.90 -1.75
CA SER A 55 18.39 -13.96 -2.44
C SER A 55 18.26 -14.07 -3.96
N GLU A 56 18.23 -15.28 -4.52
CA GLU A 56 18.04 -15.52 -5.95
C GLU A 56 16.64 -15.15 -6.42
N MET A 57 15.60 -15.51 -5.65
CA MET A 57 14.22 -15.15 -5.96
C MET A 57 14.03 -13.62 -6.04
N PHE A 58 14.62 -12.86 -5.12
CA PHE A 58 14.51 -11.39 -5.12
C PHE A 58 15.38 -10.73 -6.19
N LYS A 59 16.50 -11.37 -6.59
CA LYS A 59 17.33 -10.91 -7.72
C LYS A 59 16.63 -11.11 -9.06
N SER A 60 15.99 -12.26 -9.26
CA SER A 60 15.23 -12.55 -10.50
C SER A 60 13.97 -11.68 -10.61
N GLY A 61 13.39 -11.27 -9.48
CA GLY A 61 12.24 -10.38 -9.39
C GLY A 61 12.52 -8.91 -9.72
N LYS A 62 13.74 -8.51 -10.11
CA LYS A 62 14.04 -7.11 -10.41
C LYS A 62 13.28 -6.62 -11.65
N LYS A 63 12.56 -5.52 -11.50
CA LYS A 63 11.82 -4.82 -12.56
C LYS A 63 12.25 -3.36 -12.60
N ARG A 64 12.36 -2.81 -13.80
CA ARG A 64 12.58 -1.38 -14.03
C ARG A 64 11.22 -0.69 -14.18
N LEU A 65 11.03 0.40 -13.44
CA LEU A 65 9.86 1.25 -13.54
C LEU A 65 10.26 2.66 -13.95
N ARG A 66 9.40 3.27 -14.75
CA ARG A 66 9.51 4.67 -15.15
C ARG A 66 8.25 5.41 -14.72
N LEU A 67 8.40 6.45 -13.90
CA LEU A 67 7.30 7.29 -13.44
C LEU A 67 7.73 8.76 -13.52
N ALA A 68 6.93 9.60 -14.21
CA ALA A 68 7.13 11.05 -14.29
C ALA A 68 8.61 11.47 -14.49
N GLU A 69 9.26 10.87 -15.49
CA GLU A 69 10.67 11.11 -15.89
C GLU A 69 11.77 10.44 -15.04
N GLN A 70 11.42 9.80 -13.93
CA GLN A 70 12.39 9.04 -13.13
C GLN A 70 12.36 7.55 -13.49
N GLU A 71 13.53 6.93 -13.55
CA GLU A 71 13.70 5.48 -13.66
C GLU A 71 14.32 4.92 -12.39
N PHE A 72 13.76 3.82 -11.89
CA PHE A 72 14.26 3.12 -10.72
C PHE A 72 14.00 1.62 -10.80
N GLU A 73 14.79 0.85 -10.05
CA GLU A 73 14.64 -0.60 -9.94
C GLU A 73 13.85 -0.96 -8.68
N LEU A 74 12.92 -1.91 -8.83
CA LEU A 74 12.18 -2.52 -7.74
C LEU A 74 12.31 -4.03 -7.82
N SER A 75 12.43 -4.69 -6.67
CA SER A 75 12.37 -6.14 -6.57
C SER A 75 10.93 -6.57 -6.32
N CYS A 76 10.29 -7.14 -7.34
CA CYS A 76 8.93 -7.67 -7.32
C CYS A 76 8.95 -9.14 -7.77
N PRO A 77 9.30 -10.09 -6.87
CA PRO A 77 9.31 -11.50 -7.22
C PRO A 77 7.89 -11.99 -7.56
N ALA A 78 7.82 -12.96 -8.48
CA ALA A 78 6.56 -13.55 -8.91
C ALA A 78 5.99 -14.57 -7.90
N THR A 79 6.84 -15.07 -7.01
CA THR A 79 6.52 -16.13 -6.05
C THR A 79 6.66 -15.67 -4.61
N TYR A 80 5.99 -16.39 -3.70
CA TYR A 80 6.02 -16.09 -2.27
C TYR A 80 7.28 -16.65 -1.62
N PRO A 81 7.97 -15.86 -0.79
CA PRO A 81 8.97 -16.42 0.11
C PRO A 81 8.27 -17.23 1.19
N VAL A 82 8.71 -18.47 1.41
CA VAL A 82 8.43 -19.20 2.65
C VAL A 82 9.49 -18.77 3.66
N ALA A 83 9.12 -17.87 4.57
CA ALA A 83 10.05 -17.30 5.54
C ALA A 83 9.34 -16.90 6.83
N HIS A 84 10.12 -16.74 7.90
CA HIS A 84 9.60 -16.29 9.19
C HIS A 84 9.10 -14.84 9.09
N CYS A 85 7.81 -14.64 9.39
CA CYS A 85 7.20 -13.32 9.47
C CYS A 85 7.55 -12.69 10.82
N LEU A 86 8.26 -11.57 10.80
CA LEU A 86 8.65 -10.84 12.01
C LEU A 86 7.49 -10.06 12.62
N GLY A 87 6.46 -9.77 11.83
CA GLY A 87 5.30 -9.00 12.26
C GLY A 87 4.61 -8.32 11.10
N LEU A 88 3.71 -7.40 11.45
CA LEU A 88 2.94 -6.61 10.50
C LEU A 88 3.44 -5.16 10.47
N GLY A 89 3.19 -4.50 9.35
CA GLY A 89 3.41 -3.07 9.18
C GLY A 89 2.35 -2.44 8.29
N VAL A 90 2.28 -1.12 8.35
CA VAL A 90 1.45 -0.30 7.47
C VAL A 90 2.36 0.56 6.61
N ILE A 91 2.22 0.45 5.30
CA ILE A 91 2.84 1.39 4.37
C ILE A 91 2.01 2.67 4.38
N ARG A 92 2.50 3.70 5.06
CA ARG A 92 1.78 4.97 5.18
C ARG A 92 1.79 5.77 3.88
N ALA A 93 2.93 5.73 3.18
CA ALA A 93 3.12 6.42 1.94
C ALA A 93 4.20 5.73 1.10
N VAL A 94 4.06 5.84 -0.20
CA VAL A 94 5.11 5.55 -1.18
C VAL A 94 5.60 6.88 -1.74
N ASP A 95 6.82 7.26 -1.38
CA ASP A 95 7.46 8.49 -1.80
C ASP A 95 8.29 8.21 -3.06
N VAL A 96 7.67 8.36 -4.23
CA VAL A 96 8.32 8.11 -5.52
C VAL A 96 9.45 9.11 -5.80
N PRO A 97 9.28 10.43 -5.62
CA PRO A 97 10.35 11.40 -5.88
C PRO A 97 11.65 11.10 -5.11
N ASN A 98 11.54 10.63 -3.87
CA ASN A 98 12.70 10.26 -3.05
C ASN A 98 13.03 8.76 -3.08
N GLN A 99 12.28 7.96 -3.85
CA GLN A 99 12.43 6.51 -3.99
C GLN A 99 12.43 5.76 -2.65
N ARG A 100 11.46 6.08 -1.78
CA ARG A 100 11.36 5.54 -0.41
C ARG A 100 9.95 5.07 -0.09
N ILE A 101 9.85 4.10 0.81
CA ILE A 101 8.62 3.63 1.43
C ILE A 101 8.61 4.10 2.87
N LEU A 102 7.51 4.72 3.30
CA LEU A 102 7.31 5.12 4.68
C LEU A 102 6.52 4.02 5.41
N LEU A 103 7.23 3.20 6.18
CA LEU A 103 6.69 2.05 6.90
C LEU A 103 6.46 2.41 8.36
N THR A 104 5.32 2.01 8.91
CA THR A 104 5.08 2.06 10.36
C THR A 104 4.81 0.66 10.87
N THR A 105 5.55 0.25 11.88
CA THR A 105 5.49 -1.10 12.43
C THR A 105 5.91 -1.10 13.89
N PRO A 106 5.34 -2.00 14.72
CA PRO A 106 5.84 -2.24 16.08
C PRO A 106 7.16 -3.03 16.10
N VAL A 107 7.63 -3.55 14.95
CA VAL A 107 8.91 -4.26 14.88
C VAL A 107 10.05 -3.28 15.22
N PRO A 108 10.92 -3.62 16.20
CA PRO A 108 12.03 -2.77 16.60
C PRO A 108 13.04 -2.49 15.47
N GLU A 109 13.68 -1.32 15.53
CA GLU A 109 14.62 -0.85 14.52
C GLU A 109 15.87 -1.75 14.40
N ASP A 110 16.37 -2.26 15.52
CA ASP A 110 17.51 -3.19 15.59
C ASP A 110 17.23 -4.49 14.83
N VAL A 111 15.98 -4.93 14.77
CA VAL A 111 15.57 -6.09 13.98
C VAL A 111 15.45 -5.75 12.49
N LEU A 112 14.85 -4.59 12.17
CA LEU A 112 14.64 -4.16 10.78
C LEU A 112 15.93 -3.77 10.06
N LEU A 113 16.86 -3.14 10.77
CA LEU A 113 18.10 -2.57 10.25
C LEU A 113 19.34 -3.39 10.65
N ALA A 114 19.15 -4.61 11.14
CA ALA A 114 20.26 -5.52 11.45
C ALA A 114 21.24 -5.61 10.26
N ALA A 115 22.54 -5.54 10.55
CA ALA A 115 23.56 -5.49 9.52
C ALA A 115 23.47 -6.70 8.57
N GLY A 116 23.38 -6.43 7.26
CA GLY A 116 23.31 -7.46 6.23
C GLY A 116 21.93 -8.09 6.02
N THR A 117 20.88 -7.61 6.71
CA THR A 117 19.50 -7.98 6.40
C THR A 117 18.93 -7.10 5.29
N LYS A 118 18.02 -7.67 4.52
CA LYS A 118 17.20 -7.00 3.51
C LYS A 118 15.74 -7.19 3.87
N LEU A 119 14.94 -6.18 3.57
CA LEU A 119 13.52 -6.16 3.91
C LEU A 119 12.69 -6.72 2.75
N CYS A 120 11.69 -7.52 3.07
CA CYS A 120 10.65 -7.94 2.16
C CYS A 120 9.29 -7.60 2.77
N LEU A 121 8.48 -6.87 2.02
CA LEU A 121 7.11 -6.49 2.40
C LEU A 121 6.12 -7.35 1.61
N LEU A 122 5.33 -8.12 2.34
CA LEU A 122 4.35 -9.05 1.79
C LEU A 122 2.95 -8.46 1.91
N LYS A 123 2.37 -8.02 0.79
CA LYS A 123 0.96 -7.61 0.75
C LYS A 123 0.06 -8.82 0.54
N GLY A 124 -0.64 -9.21 1.59
CA GLY A 124 -1.67 -10.24 1.56
C GLY A 124 -2.92 -9.81 0.78
N ASN A 125 -3.79 -10.78 0.54
CA ASN A 125 -5.11 -10.55 -0.05
C ASN A 125 -6.18 -10.42 1.03
N GLY A 126 -7.11 -9.49 0.82
CA GLY A 126 -8.22 -9.26 1.73
C GLY A 126 -7.87 -8.53 3.04
N LEU A 127 -6.57 -8.28 3.31
CA LEU A 127 -6.15 -7.51 4.48
C LEU A 127 -6.30 -6.02 4.19
N GLN A 128 -7.48 -5.49 4.49
CA GLN A 128 -7.78 -4.06 4.33
C GLN A 128 -7.18 -3.25 5.47
N LEU A 129 -6.80 -2.02 5.17
CA LEU A 129 -6.38 -1.07 6.21
C LEU A 129 -7.58 -0.80 7.13
N PRO A 130 -7.43 -0.90 8.47
CA PRO A 130 -8.52 -0.61 9.39
C PRO A 130 -9.10 0.79 9.16
N ALA A 131 -10.43 0.91 9.14
CA ALA A 131 -11.11 2.19 8.91
C ALA A 131 -10.69 3.29 9.91
N SER A 132 -10.29 2.90 11.12
CA SER A 132 -9.75 3.81 12.13
C SER A 132 -8.41 4.46 11.76
N LEU A 133 -7.74 4.01 10.70
CA LEU A 133 -6.51 4.60 10.17
C LEU A 133 -6.75 5.42 8.89
N THR A 134 -7.84 5.16 8.17
CA THR A 134 -8.22 5.91 6.96
C THR A 134 -9.14 7.08 7.27
N TYR A 135 -9.91 7.01 8.36
CA TYR A 135 -10.86 8.04 8.77
C TYR A 135 -10.41 8.75 10.05
N ALA A 136 -10.27 10.08 9.98
CA ALA A 136 -9.92 10.91 11.14
C ALA A 136 -10.76 12.20 11.14
N PRO A 137 -11.96 12.23 11.75
CA PRO A 137 -13.02 13.23 11.52
C PRO A 137 -12.62 14.70 11.69
N SER A 138 -11.48 14.97 12.33
CA SER A 138 -10.89 16.29 12.49
C SER A 138 -10.18 16.85 11.25
N PHE A 139 -10.01 16.07 10.17
CA PHE A 139 -9.35 16.53 8.95
C PHE A 139 -10.35 16.75 7.79
N PRO A 140 -10.15 17.75 6.93
CA PRO A 140 -11.11 18.11 5.87
C PRO A 140 -11.06 17.18 4.65
N CYS A 141 -10.00 16.40 4.48
CA CYS A 141 -9.83 15.48 3.37
C CYS A 141 -9.15 14.18 3.81
N PHE A 142 -9.67 13.05 3.34
CA PHE A 142 -9.11 11.73 3.62
C PHE A 142 -8.82 11.03 2.29
N PRO A 143 -7.56 10.68 2.00
CA PRO A 143 -7.29 9.81 0.86
C PRO A 143 -8.02 8.48 1.07
N TYR A 144 -8.51 7.90 -0.02
CA TYR A 144 -9.24 6.62 -0.03
C TYR A 144 -10.65 6.65 0.59
N MET A 145 -11.16 7.81 1.01
CA MET A 145 -12.58 7.98 1.33
C MET A 145 -13.20 9.08 0.50
N SER A 146 -14.30 8.75 -0.18
CA SER A 146 -15.17 9.76 -0.75
C SER A 146 -15.91 10.43 0.39
N SER A 147 -15.74 11.74 0.56
CA SER A 147 -16.66 12.52 1.38
C SER A 147 -17.99 12.58 0.62
N GLU A 148 -18.85 11.56 0.81
CA GLU A 148 -20.27 11.82 0.65
C GLU A 148 -20.60 12.84 1.75
N SER A 149 -20.65 14.10 1.33
CA SER A 149 -20.90 15.24 2.20
C SER A 149 -22.01 14.88 3.17
N THR A 150 -21.72 14.95 4.47
CA THR A 150 -22.73 15.11 5.50
C THR A 150 -23.60 16.31 5.12
N GLY A 151 -24.73 16.04 4.46
CA GLY A 151 -25.93 16.85 4.58
C GLY A 151 -25.99 18.25 3.95
N GLU A 152 -25.24 18.59 2.91
CA GLU A 152 -25.56 19.78 2.07
C GLU A 152 -25.55 19.49 0.56
N GLY A 153 -25.51 18.20 0.18
CA GLY A 153 -25.55 17.72 -1.20
C GLY A 153 -26.85 16.99 -1.57
N SER A 154 -27.83 16.91 -0.66
CA SER A 154 -29.22 16.69 -1.06
C SER A 154 -29.73 17.96 -1.71
N ALA A 155 -29.22 18.25 -2.92
CA ALA A 155 -30.09 18.86 -3.91
C ALA A 155 -31.29 17.92 -3.97
N GLN A 156 -32.36 18.27 -3.24
CA GLN A 156 -33.68 17.72 -3.47
C GLN A 156 -33.85 17.84 -4.97
N LEU A 157 -33.74 16.71 -5.68
CA LEU A 157 -34.30 16.58 -7.00
C LEU A 157 -35.78 16.86 -6.77
N ARG A 158 -36.17 18.13 -6.89
CA ARG A 158 -37.56 18.55 -6.95
C ARG A 158 -38.11 17.80 -8.14
N THR A 159 -38.76 16.68 -7.87
CA THR A 159 -39.52 15.91 -8.83
C THR A 159 -40.48 16.90 -9.46
N ARG A 160 -40.21 17.27 -10.72
CA ARG A 160 -41.10 18.13 -11.49
C ARG A 160 -42.37 17.33 -11.73
N ASN A 161 -43.41 17.58 -10.92
CA ASN A 161 -44.73 16.97 -11.01
C ASN A 161 -45.54 17.38 -12.25
N ASN A 162 -44.87 17.68 -13.38
CA ASN A 162 -45.51 18.16 -14.61
C ASN A 162 -45.42 17.18 -15.79
N VAL A 163 -45.10 15.90 -15.52
CA VAL A 163 -45.35 14.85 -16.51
C VAL A 163 -46.83 14.46 -16.43
N LYS A 164 -47.68 15.22 -17.13
CA LYS A 164 -49.04 14.80 -17.44
C LYS A 164 -48.97 13.49 -18.22
N ARG A 165 -49.30 12.36 -17.57
CA ARG A 165 -49.59 11.12 -18.29
C ARG A 165 -50.80 11.38 -19.17
N ARG A 166 -50.65 11.23 -20.49
CA ARG A 166 -51.78 11.15 -21.43
C ARG A 166 -52.70 10.03 -20.94
N ALA A 167 -53.95 10.35 -20.63
CA ALA A 167 -54.99 9.34 -20.49
C ALA A 167 -55.12 8.63 -21.83
N GLN A 168 -54.97 7.31 -21.83
CA GLN A 168 -55.35 6.47 -22.97
C GLN A 168 -56.87 6.50 -23.05
N GLN A 169 -57.41 7.00 -24.17
CA GLN A 169 -58.75 6.69 -24.63
C GLN A 169 -58.75 5.30 -25.26
#